data_AF-I4BTN9-F1
#
_entry.id   AF-I4BTN9-F1
#
_cell.length_a   1.000
_cell.length_b   1.000
_cell.length_c   1.000
_cell.angle_alpha   90.00
_cell.angle_beta   90.00
_cell.angle_gamma   90.00
#
_symmetry.space_group_name_H-M   'P 1'
#
loop_
_entity.id
_entity.type
_entity.pdbx_description
1 polymer ?
#
loop_
_entity_poly.entity_id
_entity_poly.type
_entity_poly.pdbx_seq_one_letter_code
_entity_poly.pdbx_strand_id
1 'polypeptide(L)'
;MTAAYQSEAELVAHNVARIERVQQTLRDLRKQWASIDVQMESADGDVQLSVNHHGRLVSLSLAPGCTTRHTNEGLEQVISTTLQAAVADAYAERAAIEQNAEQAALAAAELLGDL
;
A
#
# COMPACT_ATOMS: atom_id res chain seq x y z
N MET A 1 -48.71 -11.09 3.57
CA MET A 1 -47.45 -10.49 3.07
C MET A 1 -47.59 -10.35 1.56
N THR A 2 -47.59 -9.13 1.06
CA THR A 2 -47.83 -8.81 -0.36
C THR A 2 -46.54 -8.96 -1.17
N ALA A 3 -46.66 -9.22 -2.49
CA ALA A 3 -45.53 -9.35 -3.41
C ALA A 3 -44.59 -8.13 -3.42
N ALA A 4 -45.10 -6.93 -3.13
CA ALA A 4 -44.30 -5.71 -2.98
C ALA A 4 -43.32 -5.78 -1.80
N TYR A 5 -43.74 -6.35 -0.67
CA TYR A 5 -42.90 -6.51 0.53
C TYR A 5 -41.76 -7.52 0.29
N GLN A 6 -42.02 -8.56 -0.51
CA GLN A 6 -40.99 -9.54 -0.89
C GLN A 6 -39.96 -8.93 -1.85
N SER A 7 -40.43 -8.16 -2.85
CA SER A 7 -39.54 -7.46 -3.78
C SER A 7 -38.66 -6.40 -3.10
N GLU A 8 -39.21 -5.65 -2.14
CA GLU A 8 -38.40 -4.71 -1.32
C GLU A 8 -37.37 -5.44 -0.46
N ALA A 9 -37.74 -6.57 0.15
CA ALA A 9 -36.82 -7.36 0.96
C ALA A 9 -35.67 -7.94 0.12
N GLU A 10 -35.94 -8.39 -1.10
CA GLU A 10 -34.94 -8.89 -2.05
C GLU A 10 -33.97 -7.77 -2.50
N LEU A 11 -34.49 -6.58 -2.79
CA LEU A 11 -33.69 -5.40 -3.11
C LEU A 11 -32.77 -4.99 -1.95
N VAL A 12 -33.29 -4.97 -0.72
CA VAL A 12 -32.49 -4.67 0.47
C VAL A 12 -31.41 -5.74 0.68
N ALA A 13 -31.76 -7.02 0.59
CA ALA A 13 -30.79 -8.12 0.73
C ALA A 13 -29.67 -8.04 -0.33
N HIS A 14 -30.03 -7.73 -1.58
CA HIS A 14 -29.07 -7.54 -2.67
C HIS A 14 -28.11 -6.37 -2.38
N ASN A 15 -28.65 -5.23 -1.94
CA ASN A 15 -27.86 -4.05 -1.62
C ASN A 15 -26.92 -4.27 -0.42
N VAL A 16 -27.40 -4.95 0.62
CA VAL A 16 -26.57 -5.34 1.78
C VAL A 16 -25.41 -6.21 1.34
N ALA A 17 -25.68 -7.26 0.55
CA ALA A 17 -24.64 -8.16 0.03
C ALA A 17 -23.62 -7.43 -0.85
N ARG A 18 -24.04 -6.38 -1.57
CA ARG A 18 -23.14 -5.52 -2.36
C ARG A 18 -22.25 -4.66 -1.47
N ILE A 19 -22.81 -4.05 -0.44
CA ILE A 19 -22.06 -3.23 0.53
C ILE A 19 -21.02 -4.09 1.27
N GLU A 20 -21.38 -5.30 1.70
CA GLU A 20 -20.46 -6.22 2.38
C GLU A 20 -19.26 -6.59 1.50
N ARG A 21 -19.50 -6.85 0.21
CA ARG A 21 -18.43 -7.11 -0.78
C ARG A 21 -17.50 -5.92 -0.96
N VAL A 22 -18.04 -4.70 -1.03
CA VAL A 22 -17.23 -3.47 -1.11
C VAL A 22 -16.40 -3.29 0.15
N GLN A 23 -17.00 -3.47 1.34
CA GLN A 23 -16.28 -3.38 2.62
C GLN A 23 -15.18 -4.43 2.74
N GLN A 24 -15.39 -5.65 2.24
CA GLN A 24 -14.37 -6.68 2.21
C GLN A 24 -13.20 -6.27 1.32
N THR A 25 -13.49 -5.81 0.11
CA THR A 25 -12.47 -5.33 -0.85
C THR A 25 -11.62 -4.21 -0.26
N LEU A 26 -12.25 -3.21 0.37
CA LEU A 26 -11.53 -2.11 1.04
C LEU A 26 -10.66 -2.60 2.20
N ARG A 27 -11.12 -3.59 2.97
CA ARG A 27 -10.32 -4.19 4.05
C ARG A 27 -9.08 -4.90 3.51
N ASP A 28 -9.20 -5.59 2.40
CA ASP A 28 -8.09 -6.34 1.82
C ASP A 28 -7.07 -5.40 1.15
N LEU A 29 -7.52 -4.34 0.46
CA LEU A 29 -6.64 -3.27 -0.03
C LEU A 29 -5.86 -2.60 1.10
N ARG A 30 -6.54 -2.28 2.21
CA ARG A 30 -5.88 -1.70 3.38
C ARG A 30 -4.80 -2.62 3.94
N LYS A 31 -5.03 -3.94 3.95
CA LYS A 31 -4.01 -4.92 4.39
C LYS A 31 -2.81 -4.94 3.44
N GLN A 32 -3.06 -4.92 2.13
CA GLN A 32 -2.01 -4.91 1.10
C GLN A 32 -1.10 -3.67 1.23
N TRP A 33 -1.66 -2.49 1.44
CA TRP A 33 -0.83 -1.30 1.72
C TRP A 33 -0.10 -1.41 3.06
N ALA A 34 -0.75 -1.91 4.10
CA ALA A 34 -0.12 -2.09 5.41
C ALA A 34 1.07 -3.07 5.39
N SER A 35 1.11 -4.00 4.44
CA SER A 35 2.23 -4.93 4.26
C SER A 35 3.43 -4.35 3.50
N ILE A 36 3.33 -3.15 2.92
CA ILE A 36 4.48 -2.49 2.28
C ILE A 36 5.44 -2.02 3.38
N ASP A 37 6.58 -2.70 3.47
CA ASP A 37 7.78 -2.33 4.21
C ASP A 37 8.97 -2.48 3.26
N VAL A 38 9.44 -1.36 2.73
CA VAL A 38 10.59 -1.34 1.81
C VAL A 38 11.85 -1.17 2.63
N GLN A 39 12.76 -2.12 2.51
CA GLN A 39 14.08 -2.09 3.13
C GLN A 39 15.13 -1.71 2.10
N MET A 40 16.02 -0.80 2.47
CA MET A 40 17.07 -0.33 1.58
C MET A 40 18.38 -0.16 2.33
N GLU A 41 19.47 -0.43 1.61
CA GLU A 41 20.83 -0.30 2.07
C GLU A 41 21.57 0.68 1.13
N SER A 42 22.41 1.54 1.71
CA SER A 42 23.26 2.42 0.91
C SER A 42 24.33 1.62 0.17
N ALA A 43 24.92 2.19 -0.89
CA ALA A 43 25.89 1.50 -1.74
C ALA A 43 27.09 0.91 -0.98
N ASP A 44 27.51 1.57 0.09
CA ASP A 44 28.66 1.16 0.92
C ASP A 44 28.25 0.31 2.14
N GLY A 45 26.97 -0.02 2.29
CA GLY A 45 26.43 -0.75 3.44
C GLY A 45 26.41 0.05 4.74
N ASP A 46 26.67 1.34 4.65
CA ASP A 46 26.84 2.23 5.80
C ASP A 46 25.53 2.65 6.47
N VAL A 47 24.44 2.64 5.69
CA VAL A 47 23.09 3.00 6.14
C VAL A 47 22.13 1.91 5.69
N GLN A 48 21.36 1.39 6.62
CA GLN A 48 20.23 0.51 6.34
C GLN A 48 18.98 1.16 6.92
N LEU A 49 17.92 1.25 6.14
CA LEU A 49 16.66 1.85 6.57
C LEU A 49 15.46 1.11 6.01
N SER A 50 14.30 1.32 6.65
CA SER A 50 13.03 0.86 6.10
C SER A 50 11.98 1.95 6.11
N VAL A 51 11.09 1.92 5.12
CA VAL A 51 9.96 2.84 4.99
C VAL A 51 8.66 2.08 4.75
N ASN A 52 7.55 2.65 5.23
CA ASN A 52 6.22 2.11 4.96
C ASN A 52 5.57 2.71 3.70
N HIS A 53 4.39 2.23 3.33
CA HIS A 53 3.56 2.76 2.21
C HIS A 53 3.25 4.26 2.23
N HIS A 54 3.41 4.95 3.36
CA HIS A 54 3.26 6.41 3.44
C HIS A 54 4.57 7.16 3.12
N GLY A 55 5.66 6.43 2.87
CA GLY A 55 7.01 6.99 2.75
C GLY A 55 7.60 7.41 4.10
N ARG A 56 7.05 6.91 5.22
CA ARG A 56 7.58 7.24 6.55
C ARG A 56 8.69 6.27 6.91
N LEU A 57 9.81 6.82 7.39
CA LEU A 57 10.90 6.06 7.99
C LEU A 57 10.39 5.26 9.20
N VAL A 58 10.57 3.95 9.17
CA VAL A 58 10.18 3.00 10.22
C VAL A 58 11.39 2.55 11.01
N SER A 59 12.50 2.27 10.32
CA SER A 59 13.76 1.89 10.96
C SER A 59 14.94 2.57 10.27
N LEU A 60 15.98 2.86 11.06
CA LEU A 60 17.26 3.37 10.59
C LEU A 60 18.37 2.74 11.43
N SER A 61 19.34 2.15 10.75
CA SER A 61 20.52 1.53 11.32
C SER A 61 21.76 2.05 10.59
N LEU A 62 22.82 2.30 11.34
CA LEU A 62 24.11 2.75 10.82
C LEU A 62 25.16 1.68 11.08
N ALA A 63 25.98 1.40 10.09
CA ALA A 63 27.07 0.45 10.25
C ALA A 63 28.10 0.95 11.28
N PRO A 64 28.81 0.04 11.96
CA PRO A 64 29.91 0.41 12.84
C PRO A 64 30.97 1.24 12.12
N GLY A 65 31.42 2.34 12.74
CA GLY A 65 32.44 3.23 12.18
C GLY A 65 31.93 4.24 11.13
N CYS A 66 30.62 4.29 10.87
CA CYS A 66 30.01 5.22 9.92
C CYS A 66 30.32 6.70 10.29
N THR A 67 30.32 7.03 11.58
CA THR A 67 30.70 8.36 12.11
C THR A 67 32.19 8.70 11.99
N THR A 68 33.03 7.74 11.64
CA THR A 68 34.46 7.94 11.35
C THR A 68 34.72 8.02 9.85
N ARG A 69 33.92 7.33 9.04
CA ARG A 69 34.03 7.32 7.57
C ARG A 69 33.43 8.55 6.91
N HIS A 70 32.40 9.14 7.52
CA HIS A 70 31.67 10.27 6.95
C HIS A 70 31.80 11.53 7.79
N THR A 71 31.79 12.69 7.12
CA THR A 71 31.47 13.97 7.78
C THR A 71 29.97 14.00 8.14
N ASN A 72 29.55 14.97 8.94
CA ASN A 72 28.12 15.20 9.20
C ASN A 72 27.33 15.39 7.89
N GLU A 73 27.82 16.23 6.98
CA GLU A 73 27.19 16.50 5.68
C GLU A 73 27.20 15.27 4.78
N GLY A 74 28.29 14.51 4.77
CA GLY A 74 28.39 13.27 4.01
C GLY A 74 27.38 12.22 4.49
N LEU A 75 27.28 12.02 5.80
CA LEU A 75 26.32 11.09 6.37
C LEU A 75 24.86 11.52 6.10
N GLU A 76 24.57 12.82 6.24
CA GLU A 76 23.26 13.38 5.90
C GLU A 76 22.90 13.10 4.45
N GLN A 77 23.86 13.28 3.52
CA GLN A 77 23.64 13.00 2.11
C GLN A 77 23.37 11.52 1.85
N VAL A 78 24.12 10.61 2.48
CA VAL A 78 23.93 9.16 2.33
C VAL A 78 22.56 8.74 2.85
N ILE A 79 22.18 9.20 4.05
CA ILE A 79 20.86 8.91 4.63
C ILE A 79 19.76 9.46 3.72
N SER A 80 19.86 10.71 3.29
CA SER A 80 18.83 11.37 2.47
C SER A 80 18.65 10.69 1.13
N THR A 81 19.76 10.33 0.46
CA THR A 81 19.72 9.66 -0.84
C THR A 81 19.11 8.26 -0.72
N THR A 82 19.53 7.49 0.29
CA THR A 82 18.99 6.15 0.55
C THR A 82 17.50 6.21 0.89
N LEU A 83 17.09 7.22 1.68
CA LEU A 83 15.70 7.41 2.06
C LEU A 83 14.82 7.78 0.85
N GLN A 84 15.30 8.69 0.00
CA GLN A 84 14.56 9.10 -1.20
C GLN A 84 14.32 7.92 -2.15
N ALA A 85 15.31 7.05 -2.33
CA ALA A 85 15.17 5.84 -3.13
C ALA A 85 14.17 4.87 -2.50
N ALA A 86 14.25 4.61 -1.19
CA ALA A 86 13.30 3.74 -0.51
C ALA A 86 11.85 4.27 -0.58
N VAL A 87 11.65 5.59 -0.47
CA VAL A 87 10.34 6.22 -0.61
C VAL A 87 9.80 6.09 -2.03
N ALA A 88 10.66 6.25 -3.04
CA ALA A 88 10.28 6.08 -4.43
C ALA A 88 9.78 4.65 -4.69
N ASP A 89 10.50 3.64 -4.18
CA ASP A 89 10.11 2.23 -4.28
C ASP A 89 8.79 1.94 -3.55
N ALA A 90 8.61 2.47 -2.34
CA ALA A 90 7.37 2.29 -1.58
C ALA A 90 6.15 2.89 -2.29
N TYR A 91 6.32 4.03 -2.98
CA TYR A 91 5.26 4.62 -3.79
C TYR A 91 5.01 3.86 -5.08
N ALA A 92 6.04 3.28 -5.70
CA ALA A 92 5.89 2.40 -6.86
C ALA A 92 5.08 1.14 -6.48
N GLU A 93 5.39 0.50 -5.35
CA GLU A 93 4.62 -0.64 -4.83
C GLU A 93 3.17 -0.26 -4.53
N ARG A 94 2.94 0.90 -3.89
CA ARG A 94 1.58 1.39 -3.61
C ARG A 94 0.79 1.60 -4.90
N ALA A 95 1.40 2.22 -5.91
CA ALA A 95 0.77 2.47 -7.20
C ALA A 95 0.43 1.16 -7.94
N ALA A 96 1.29 0.14 -7.85
CA ALA A 96 1.00 -1.18 -8.41
C ALA A 96 -0.22 -1.83 -7.74
N ILE A 97 -0.35 -1.71 -6.42
CA ILE A 97 -1.53 -2.21 -5.67
C ILE A 97 -2.80 -1.47 -6.10
N GLU A 98 -2.73 -0.14 -6.24
CA GLU A 98 -3.85 0.70 -6.71
C GLU A 98 -4.29 0.30 -8.13
N GLN A 99 -3.36 0.13 -9.06
CA GLN A 99 -3.66 -0.29 -10.44
C GLN A 99 -4.29 -1.68 -10.51
N ASN A 100 -3.76 -2.64 -9.74
CA ASN A 100 -4.33 -3.98 -9.69
C ASN A 100 -5.75 -3.97 -9.11
N ALA A 101 -6.01 -3.12 -8.12
CA ALA A 101 -7.34 -2.94 -7.54
C ALA A 101 -8.35 -2.35 -8.55
N GLU A 102 -7.92 -1.35 -9.31
CA GLU A 102 -8.74 -0.73 -10.36
C GLU A 102 -9.09 -1.72 -11.46
N GLN A 103 -8.11 -2.49 -11.95
CA GLN A 103 -8.33 -3.53 -12.95
C GLN A 103 -9.30 -4.61 -12.46
N ALA A 104 -9.16 -5.05 -11.20
CA ALA A 104 -10.09 -6.01 -10.61
C ALA A 104 -11.51 -5.44 -10.49
N ALA A 105 -11.66 -4.15 -10.18
CA ALA A 105 -12.95 -3.49 -10.11
C ALA A 105 -13.61 -3.35 -11.49
N LEU A 106 -12.84 -3.02 -12.53
CA LEU A 106 -13.32 -2.93 -13.91
C LEU A 106 -13.80 -4.30 -14.41
N ALA A 107 -12.99 -5.35 -14.22
CA ALA A 107 -13.36 -6.72 -14.60
C ALA A 107 -14.65 -7.19 -13.89
N ALA A 108 -14.82 -6.83 -12.61
CA ALA A 108 -16.03 -7.13 -11.87
C ALA A 108 -17.25 -6.33 -12.36
N ALA A 109 -17.05 -5.09 -12.81
CA ALA A 109 -18.13 -4.26 -13.36
C ALA A 109 -18.62 -4.76 -14.72
N GLU A 110 -17.72 -5.22 -15.60
CA GLU A 110 -18.07 -5.85 -16.87
C GLU A 110 -18.92 -7.11 -16.67
N LEU A 111 -18.52 -7.99 -15.75
CA LEU A 111 -19.29 -9.20 -15.41
C LEU A 111 -20.69 -8.91 -14.83
N LEU A 112 -20.89 -7.73 -14.23
CA LEU A 112 -22.17 -7.30 -13.69
C LEU A 112 -23.03 -6.53 -14.71
N GLY A 113 -22.41 -5.98 -15.76
CA GLY A 113 -23.10 -5.24 -16.84
C GLY A 113 -23.65 -6.14 -17.95
N ASP A 114 -23.17 -7.37 -18.05
CA ASP A 114 -23.66 -8.41 -18.98
C ASP A 114 -24.84 -9.25 -18.44
N LEU A 115 -25.56 -8.74 -17.42
CA LEU A 115 -26.80 -9.31 -16.86
C LEU A 115 -27.98 -8.35 -17.03
#